data_AF-A0A841LW69-F1
#
_entry.id   AF-A0A841LW69-F1
#
_cell.length_a   1.000
_cell.length_b   1.000
_cell.length_c   1.000
_cell.angle_alpha   90.00
_cell.angle_beta   90.00
_cell.angle_gamma   90.00
#
_symmetry.space_group_name_H-M   'P 1'
#
loop_
_entity.id
_entity.type
_entity.pdbx_description
1 polymer ?
#
loop_
_entity_poly.entity_id
_entity_poly.type
_entity_poly.pdbx_seq_one_letter_code
_entity_poly.pdbx_strand_id
1 'polypeptide(L)'
;MSKEFNEVQLNHFNAQEGAYSVVTERESKIDSQITITGKEKTIALEHFGEENIHKGRAKNNKKLANKEFNLFPSGEVITLNIVFPKPMKNEVRIYLKKAKFKPKTGEIWFILT
;
A
#
# COMPACT_ATOMS: atom_id res chain seq x y z
N MET A 1 9.25 1.24 9.87
CA MET A 1 9.05 -0.22 10.02
C MET A 1 7.57 -0.48 10.15
N SER A 2 7.06 -1.47 9.40
CA SER A 2 5.68 -1.95 9.49
C SER A 2 5.37 -2.49 10.89
N LYS A 3 4.17 -2.21 11.39
CA LYS A 3 3.60 -2.74 12.64
C LYS A 3 2.26 -3.40 12.34
N GLU A 4 1.95 -4.47 13.04
CA GLU A 4 0.66 -5.16 12.90
C GLU A 4 -0.41 -4.46 13.74
N PHE A 5 -1.67 -4.54 13.30
CA PHE A 5 -2.80 -4.13 14.12
C PHE A 5 -2.93 -5.06 15.32
N ASN A 6 -3.17 -4.46 16.49
CA ASN A 6 -3.55 -5.24 17.67
C ASN A 6 -5.04 -5.60 17.63
N GLU A 7 -5.48 -6.43 18.57
CA GLU A 7 -6.87 -6.88 18.66
C GLU A 7 -7.87 -5.74 18.75
N VAL A 8 -7.55 -4.66 19.47
CA VAL A 8 -8.42 -3.48 19.61
C VAL A 8 -8.61 -2.80 18.25
N GLN A 9 -7.55 -2.66 17.46
CA GLN A 9 -7.60 -2.07 16.13
C GLN A 9 -8.36 -2.96 15.14
N LEU A 10 -8.10 -4.28 15.14
CA LEU A 10 -8.82 -5.24 14.30
C LEU A 10 -10.33 -5.20 14.60
N ASN A 11 -10.71 -5.24 15.88
CA ASN A 11 -12.10 -5.16 16.30
C ASN A 11 -12.75 -3.82 15.93
N HIS A 12 -12.01 -2.70 16.04
CA HIS A 12 -12.52 -1.39 15.66
C HIS A 12 -12.87 -1.30 14.17
N PHE A 13 -12.03 -1.87 13.30
CA PHE A 13 -12.26 -1.86 11.86
C PHE A 13 -13.07 -3.06 11.36
N ASN A 14 -13.45 -4.00 12.24
CA ASN A 14 -14.02 -5.30 11.88
C ASN A 14 -13.17 -6.00 10.79
N ALA A 15 -11.84 -5.94 10.95
CA ALA A 15 -10.86 -6.46 10.00
C ALA A 15 -10.31 -7.80 10.48
N GLN A 16 -10.01 -8.68 9.55
CA GLN A 16 -9.30 -9.94 9.81
C GLN A 16 -7.81 -9.66 10.06
N GLU A 17 -7.22 -8.78 9.25
CA GLU A 17 -5.79 -8.45 9.31
C GLU A 17 -5.57 -6.96 9.04
N GLY A 18 -4.50 -6.42 9.62
CA GLY A 18 -4.15 -5.02 9.41
C GLY A 18 -2.69 -4.74 9.76
N ALA A 19 -2.11 -3.76 9.07
CA ALA A 19 -0.76 -3.29 9.35
C ALA A 19 -0.61 -1.83 8.97
N TYR A 20 0.34 -1.16 9.61
CA TYR A 20 0.59 0.27 9.44
C TYR A 20 2.05 0.66 9.59
N SER A 21 2.36 1.83 9.08
CA SER A 21 3.63 2.50 9.31
C SER A 21 3.49 4.01 9.24
N VAL A 22 4.49 4.70 9.81
CA VAL A 22 4.59 6.15 9.74
C VAL A 22 5.20 6.54 8.40
N VAL A 23 4.52 7.39 7.65
CA VAL A 23 4.98 7.89 6.35
C VAL A 23 6.21 8.77 6.55
N THR A 24 7.30 8.43 5.87
CA THR A 24 8.56 9.19 5.96
C THR A 24 8.56 10.43 5.07
N GLU A 25 9.47 11.37 5.32
CA GLU A 25 9.65 12.53 4.45
C GLU A 25 10.03 12.13 3.03
N ARG A 26 10.89 11.13 2.92
CA ARG A 26 11.34 10.60 1.65
C ARG A 26 10.17 10.06 0.82
N GLU A 27 9.30 9.26 1.42
CA GLU A 27 8.15 8.66 0.74
C GLU A 27 7.14 9.72 0.25
N SER A 28 6.81 10.70 1.11
CA SER A 28 5.78 11.71 0.80
C SER A 28 6.28 12.81 -0.14
N LYS A 29 7.47 13.37 0.10
CA LYS A 29 7.98 14.56 -0.61
C LYS A 29 8.87 14.22 -1.80
N ILE A 30 9.69 13.18 -1.69
CA ILE A 30 10.75 12.89 -2.67
C ILE A 30 10.27 11.83 -3.66
N ASP A 31 9.96 10.63 -3.18
CA ASP A 31 9.72 9.47 -4.04
C ASP A 31 8.25 9.38 -4.50
N SER A 32 7.31 10.05 -3.79
CA SER A 32 5.86 9.94 -4.00
C SER A 32 5.37 8.49 -4.08
N GLN A 33 5.91 7.64 -3.21
CA GLN A 33 5.59 6.22 -3.11
C GLN A 33 5.75 5.78 -1.65
N ILE A 34 5.01 4.74 -1.25
CA ILE A 34 5.22 4.03 0.01
C ILE A 34 5.85 2.68 -0.33
N THR A 35 6.94 2.35 0.34
CA THR A 35 7.52 1.00 0.24
C THR A 35 6.92 0.14 1.33
N ILE A 36 6.03 -0.78 0.95
CA ILE A 36 5.38 -1.68 1.90
C ILE A 36 6.28 -2.87 2.21
N THR A 37 6.37 -3.22 3.49
CA THR A 37 7.28 -4.26 3.99
C THR A 37 6.62 -5.06 5.11
N GLY A 38 7.20 -6.22 5.46
CA GLY A 38 6.66 -7.05 6.55
C GLY A 38 5.19 -7.40 6.34
N LYS A 39 4.38 -7.17 7.37
CA LYS A 39 2.95 -7.50 7.37
C LYS A 39 2.13 -6.72 6.34
N GLU A 40 2.42 -5.43 6.11
CA GLU A 40 1.76 -4.65 5.04
C GLU A 40 1.91 -5.32 3.67
N LYS A 41 3.11 -5.83 3.40
CA LYS A 41 3.39 -6.53 2.15
C LYS A 41 2.62 -7.85 2.10
N THR A 42 2.65 -8.65 3.15
CA THR A 42 1.94 -9.93 3.21
C THR A 42 0.45 -9.73 2.92
N ILE A 43 -0.21 -8.80 3.62
CA ILE A 43 -1.63 -8.47 3.42
C ILE A 43 -1.90 -8.09 1.96
N ALA A 44 -1.07 -7.20 1.38
CA ALA A 44 -1.26 -6.77 0.00
C ALA A 44 -1.10 -7.92 -1.02
N LEU A 45 -0.12 -8.82 -0.80
CA LEU A 45 0.12 -9.95 -1.71
C LEU A 45 -0.97 -11.02 -1.61
N GLU A 46 -1.45 -11.32 -0.40
CA GLU A 46 -2.53 -12.29 -0.19
C GLU A 46 -3.86 -11.76 -0.72
N HIS A 47 -4.17 -10.49 -0.50
CA HIS A 47 -5.40 -9.89 -0.98
C HIS A 47 -5.47 -9.77 -2.51
N PHE A 48 -4.38 -9.33 -3.16
CA PHE A 48 -4.39 -9.11 -4.60
C PHE A 48 -3.91 -10.32 -5.43
N GLY A 49 -3.20 -11.26 -4.82
CA GLY A 49 -2.44 -12.31 -5.50
C GLY A 49 -1.11 -11.77 -6.04
N GLU A 50 0.01 -12.37 -5.65
CA GLU A 50 1.35 -11.94 -6.09
C GLU A 50 1.50 -11.95 -7.62
N GLU A 51 0.92 -12.96 -8.27
CA GLU A 51 0.89 -13.11 -9.73
C GLU A 51 0.13 -11.98 -10.44
N ASN A 52 -0.76 -11.30 -9.72
CA ASN A 52 -1.54 -10.18 -10.25
C ASN A 52 -0.87 -8.82 -10.02
N ILE A 53 0.35 -8.79 -9.48
CA ILE A 53 1.13 -7.57 -9.28
C ILE A 53 2.26 -7.49 -10.30
N HIS A 54 2.35 -6.38 -11.02
CA HIS A 54 3.33 -6.22 -12.08
C HIS A 54 4.78 -6.16 -11.56
N LYS A 55 5.69 -6.89 -12.23
CA LYS A 55 7.15 -6.78 -12.05
C LYS A 55 7.74 -5.82 -13.08
N GLY A 56 8.30 -4.70 -12.61
CA GLY A 56 8.92 -3.65 -13.42
C GLY A 56 8.19 -2.31 -13.34
N ARG A 57 8.33 -1.49 -14.39
CA ARG A 57 7.74 -0.14 -14.43
C ARG A 57 6.23 -0.25 -14.65
N ALA A 58 5.42 0.38 -13.79
CA ALA A 58 3.95 0.35 -13.86
C ALA A 58 3.36 0.66 -15.26
N LYS A 59 4.01 1.52 -16.04
CA LYS A 59 3.58 1.88 -17.40
C LYS A 59 3.63 0.72 -18.41
N ASN A 60 4.44 -0.31 -18.15
CA ASN A 60 4.61 -1.45 -19.05
C ASN A 60 3.42 -2.41 -18.98
N ASN A 61 2.72 -2.49 -17.85
CA ASN A 61 1.48 -3.25 -17.71
C ASN A 61 0.55 -2.58 -16.68
N LYS A 62 -0.26 -1.64 -17.15
CA LYS A 62 -1.21 -0.90 -16.30
C LYS A 62 -2.27 -1.80 -15.68
N LYS A 63 -2.69 -2.87 -16.38
CA LYS A 63 -3.72 -3.79 -15.89
C LYS A 63 -3.28 -4.49 -14.61
N LEU A 64 -2.05 -5.00 -14.59
CA LEU A 64 -1.48 -5.64 -13.40
C LEU A 64 -0.99 -4.64 -12.35
N ALA A 65 -0.56 -3.44 -12.75
CA ALA A 65 -0.10 -2.44 -11.80
C ALA A 65 -1.25 -1.77 -11.03
N ASN A 66 -2.40 -1.52 -11.66
CA ASN A 66 -3.52 -0.84 -11.02
C ASN A 66 -4.22 -1.76 -10.01
N LYS A 67 -4.48 -1.23 -8.82
CA LYS A 67 -5.25 -1.88 -7.76
C LYS A 67 -6.23 -0.88 -7.16
N GLU A 68 -7.42 -1.36 -6.86
CA GLU A 68 -8.48 -0.57 -6.21
C GLU A 68 -8.33 -0.66 -4.70
N PHE A 69 -8.62 0.45 -4.04
CA PHE A 69 -8.57 0.59 -2.59
C PHE A 69 -9.77 1.40 -2.13
N ASN A 70 -10.31 1.05 -0.97
CA ASN A 70 -11.28 1.89 -0.27
C ASN A 70 -10.51 2.88 0.62
N LEU A 71 -10.65 4.17 0.35
CA LEU A 71 -9.98 5.22 1.09
C LEU A 71 -10.67 5.45 2.45
N PHE A 72 -9.93 5.34 3.54
CA PHE A 72 -10.43 5.72 4.86
C PHE A 72 -10.31 7.26 5.08
N PRO A 73 -11.28 7.92 5.73
CA PRO A 73 -12.54 7.39 6.26
C PRO A 73 -13.72 7.44 5.26
N SER A 74 -13.53 7.98 4.06
CA SER A 74 -14.64 8.28 3.14
C SER A 74 -15.32 7.04 2.54
N GLY A 75 -14.61 5.91 2.46
CA GLY A 75 -15.01 4.74 1.69
C GLY A 75 -14.87 4.94 0.17
N GLU A 76 -14.30 6.06 -0.29
CA GLU A 76 -14.12 6.33 -1.72
C GLU A 76 -13.21 5.28 -2.36
N VAL A 77 -13.65 4.69 -3.47
CA VAL A 77 -12.82 3.78 -4.25
C VAL A 77 -11.80 4.58 -5.06
N ILE A 78 -10.52 4.38 -4.75
CA ILE A 78 -9.39 4.96 -5.48
C ILE A 78 -8.56 3.87 -6.16
N THR A 79 -7.84 4.25 -7.21
CA THR A 79 -6.91 3.33 -7.90
C THR A 79 -5.48 3.82 -7.73
N LEU A 80 -4.62 2.98 -7.15
CA LEU A 80 -3.18 3.23 -7.02
C LEU A 80 -2.39 2.17 -7.78
N ASN A 81 -1.12 2.47 -8.09
CA ASN A 81 -0.25 1.48 -8.72
C ASN A 81 0.51 0.72 -7.64
N ILE A 82 0.44 -0.61 -7.66
CA ILE A 82 1.28 -1.51 -6.88
C ILE A 82 2.19 -2.27 -7.83
N VAL A 83 3.50 -2.29 -7.57
CA VAL A 83 4.46 -3.04 -8.39
C VAL A 83 5.60 -3.62 -7.56
N PHE A 84 6.24 -4.64 -8.11
CA PHE A 84 7.62 -5.00 -7.79
C PHE A 84 8.56 -4.18 -8.69
N PRO A 85 9.18 -3.09 -8.23
CA PRO A 85 9.90 -2.16 -9.10
C PRO A 85 11.20 -2.77 -9.66
N LYS A 86 11.74 -3.79 -8.99
CA LYS A 86 13.03 -4.43 -9.30
C LYS A 86 12.80 -5.94 -9.46
N PRO A 87 13.16 -6.53 -10.61
CA PRO A 87 12.85 -7.94 -10.90
C PRO A 87 13.42 -8.94 -9.89
N MET A 88 14.58 -8.66 -9.31
CA MET A 88 15.29 -9.55 -8.38
C MET A 88 15.10 -9.18 -6.90
N LYS A 89 14.34 -8.11 -6.59
CA LYS A 89 14.11 -7.70 -5.21
C LYS A 89 12.64 -7.88 -4.84
N ASN A 90 12.44 -8.28 -3.60
CA ASN A 90 11.12 -8.53 -3.02
C ASN A 90 10.45 -7.25 -2.49
N GLU A 91 10.93 -6.08 -2.88
CA GLU A 91 10.34 -4.79 -2.50
C GLU A 91 9.02 -4.59 -3.25
N VAL A 92 7.98 -4.15 -2.54
CA VAL A 92 6.70 -3.77 -3.16
C VAL A 92 6.45 -2.31 -2.89
N ARG A 93 5.99 -1.58 -3.91
CA ARG A 93 5.76 -0.14 -3.81
C ARG A 93 4.35 0.22 -4.22
N ILE A 94 3.74 1.11 -3.45
CA ILE A 94 2.49 1.77 -3.78
C ILE A 94 2.82 3.19 -4.22
N TYR A 95 2.47 3.57 -5.45
CA TYR A 95 2.68 4.93 -5.94
C TYR A 95 1.54 5.85 -5.52
N LEU A 96 1.90 6.95 -4.86
CA LEU A 96 0.97 7.97 -4.37
C LEU A 96 0.46 8.83 -5.54
N LYS A 97 -0.80 9.24 -5.47
CA LYS A 97 -1.42 10.15 -6.46
C LYS A 97 -1.90 11.39 -5.74
N LYS A 98 -1.26 12.54 -5.99
CA LYS A 98 -1.56 13.82 -5.31
C LYS A 98 -3.04 14.19 -5.28
N ALA A 99 -3.79 13.87 -6.34
CA ALA A 99 -5.22 14.18 -6.45
C ALA A 99 -6.16 13.18 -5.73
N LYS A 100 -5.64 12.06 -5.22
CA LYS A 100 -6.46 10.99 -4.61
C LYS A 100 -5.94 10.53 -3.26
N PHE A 101 -4.64 10.22 -3.18
CA PHE A 101 -3.99 9.73 -1.98
C PHE A 101 -2.53 10.17 -1.93
N LYS A 102 -2.23 11.09 -1.02
CA LYS A 102 -0.87 11.59 -0.76
C LYS A 102 -0.73 11.99 0.72
N PRO A 103 -0.52 11.01 1.62
CA PRO A 103 -0.31 11.29 3.03
C PRO A 103 0.95 12.13 3.24
N LYS A 104 0.93 12.96 4.26
CA LYS A 104 2.05 13.81 4.69
C LYS A 104 3.03 13.01 5.56
N THR A 105 4.23 13.54 5.68
CA THR A 105 5.23 13.03 6.62
C THR A 105 4.68 13.01 8.05
N GLY A 106 4.89 11.90 8.75
CA GLY A 106 4.43 11.71 10.13
C GLY A 106 3.00 11.18 10.23
N GLU A 107 2.21 11.19 9.15
CA GLU A 107 0.90 10.53 9.13
C GLU A 107 1.04 9.02 9.11
N ILE A 108 -0.02 8.34 9.55
CA ILE A 108 -0.10 6.90 9.51
C ILE A 108 -0.72 6.48 8.19
N TRP A 109 0.00 5.66 7.43
CA TRP A 109 -0.58 4.83 6.39
C TRP A 109 -0.87 3.46 6.97
N PHE A 110 -1.96 2.84 6.55
CA PHE A 110 -2.32 1.49 6.93
C PHE A 110 -3.07 0.77 5.81
N ILE A 111 -3.01 -0.56 5.84
CA ILE A 111 -3.80 -1.47 5.00
C ILE A 111 -4.44 -2.52 5.89
N LEU A 112 -5.65 -2.95 5.54
CA LEU A 112 -6.42 -3.96 6.25
C LEU A 112 -7.31 -4.74 5.27
N THR A 113 -7.78 -5.90 5.71
CA THR A 113 -8.74 -6.77 4.99
C THR A 113 -9.75 -7.34 5.96
#